data_AF-A0A133KEM8-F1
#
_entry.id   AF-A0A133KEM8-F1
#
_cell.length_a   1.000
_cell.length_b   1.000
_cell.length_c   1.000
_cell.angle_alpha   90.00
_cell.angle_beta   90.00
_cell.angle_gamma   90.00
#
_symmetry.space_group_name_H-M   'P 1'
#
loop_
_entity.id
_entity.type
_entity.pdbx_description
1 polymer ?
#
loop_
_entity_poly.entity_id
_entity_poly.type
_entity_poly.pdbx_seq_one_letter_code
_entity_poly.pdbx_strand_id
1 'polypeptide(L)'
;MKKKKGFTLIELVIVIAIITVLAAIAIPRYNVSKKRAAIAAHNANVQMLTGAANMAVSDGKVNVTWTKEEDAKDYVEKWPQVPKGFGHDGQSYVVNIDENGKITVELAAVDIKDDITKKENK
;
A
#
# COMPACT_ATOMS: atom_id res chain seq x y z
N MET A 1 -50.32 -30.11 9.85
CA MET A 1 -49.85 -28.91 9.13
C MET A 1 -48.82 -28.18 10.00
N LYS A 2 -47.56 -28.05 9.57
CA LYS A 2 -46.54 -27.28 10.29
C LYS A 2 -46.79 -25.79 10.04
N LYS A 3 -47.08 -25.00 11.09
CA LYS A 3 -47.21 -23.54 10.98
C LYS A 3 -45.86 -22.97 10.55
N LYS A 4 -45.76 -22.43 9.33
CA LYS A 4 -44.61 -21.64 8.90
C LYS A 4 -44.70 -20.29 9.61
N LYS A 5 -43.83 -20.05 10.60
CA LYS A 5 -43.63 -18.70 11.16
C LYS A 5 -42.85 -17.90 10.10
N GLY A 6 -43.52 -16.97 9.43
CA GLY A 6 -42.87 -16.01 8.55
C GLY A 6 -42.26 -14.87 9.35
N PHE A 7 -41.16 -14.32 8.85
CA PHE A 7 -40.55 -13.09 9.38
C PHE A 7 -41.49 -11.90 9.13
N THR A 8 -41.63 -11.01 10.11
CA THR A 8 -42.49 -9.82 9.95
C THR A 8 -41.72 -8.69 9.26
N LEU A 9 -42.44 -7.85 8.49
CA LEU A 9 -41.81 -6.69 7.85
C LEU A 9 -41.30 -5.67 8.88
N ILE A 10 -41.97 -5.55 10.03
CA ILE A 10 -41.56 -4.64 11.09
C ILE A 10 -40.23 -5.06 11.73
N GLU A 11 -40.00 -6.37 11.90
CA GLU A 11 -38.72 -6.89 12.37
C GLU A 11 -37.59 -6.52 11.41
N LEU A 12 -37.82 -6.56 10.10
CA LEU A 12 -36.82 -6.13 9.11
C LEU A 12 -36.49 -4.63 9.23
N VAL A 13 -37.53 -3.80 9.37
CA VAL A 13 -37.40 -2.34 9.40
C VAL A 13 -36.60 -1.86 10.61
N ILE A 14 -36.80 -2.47 11.78
CA ILE A 14 -36.03 -2.11 12.98
C ILE A 14 -34.55 -2.49 12.82
N VAL A 15 -34.27 -3.66 12.22
CA VAL A 15 -32.89 -4.11 11.99
C VAL A 15 -32.13 -3.17 11.07
N ILE A 16 -32.72 -2.77 9.94
CA ILE A 16 -32.06 -1.83 9.02
C ILE A 16 -31.84 -0.47 9.66
N ALA A 17 -32.78 0.01 10.50
CA ALA A 17 -32.65 1.28 11.20
C ALA A 17 -31.49 1.29 12.20
N ILE A 18 -31.24 0.17 12.88
CA ILE A 18 -30.08 0.06 13.78
C ILE A 18 -28.78 -0.02 12.98
N ILE A 19 -28.75 -0.80 11.88
CA ILE A 19 -27.56 -0.93 11.02
C ILE A 19 -27.17 0.43 10.42
N THR A 20 -28.13 1.26 9.99
CA THR A 20 -27.83 2.57 9.39
C THR A 20 -27.18 3.52 10.39
N VAL A 21 -27.67 3.56 11.63
CA VAL A 21 -27.08 4.39 12.70
C VAL A 21 -25.66 3.92 13.02
N LEU A 22 -25.43 2.61 13.13
CA LEU A 22 -24.09 2.06 13.37
C LEU A 22 -23.14 2.34 12.19
N ALA A 23 -23.60 2.14 10.96
CA ALA A 23 -22.82 2.38 9.74
C ALA A 23 -22.38 3.85 9.62
N ALA A 24 -23.26 4.80 9.98
CA ALA A 24 -22.96 6.24 9.95
C ALA A 24 -21.73 6.61 10.78
N ILE A 25 -21.49 5.95 11.93
CA ILE A 25 -20.33 6.19 12.79
C ILE A 25 -19.15 5.29 12.39
N ALA A 26 -19.41 4.04 12.02
CA ALA A 26 -18.39 3.05 11.73
C ALA A 26 -17.60 3.38 10.46
N ILE A 27 -18.26 3.80 9.38
CA ILE A 27 -17.63 4.09 8.08
C ILE A 27 -16.56 5.19 8.17
N PRO A 28 -16.83 6.40 8.71
CA PRO A 28 -15.81 7.45 8.78
C PRO A 28 -14.65 7.04 9.69
N ARG A 29 -14.92 6.37 10.82
CA ARG A 29 -13.88 5.86 11.73
C ARG A 29 -12.99 4.83 11.04
N TYR A 30 -13.59 3.90 10.30
CA TYR A 30 -12.86 2.90 9.52
C TYR A 30 -11.96 3.55 8.46
N ASN A 31 -12.48 4.54 7.72
CA ASN A 31 -11.71 5.26 6.70
C ASN A 31 -10.50 5.98 7.28
N VAL A 32 -10.64 6.64 8.44
CA VAL A 32 -9.52 7.29 9.12
C VAL A 32 -8.48 6.27 9.59
N SER A 33 -8.92 5.15 10.17
CA SER A 33 -8.01 4.07 10.59
C SER A 33 -7.25 3.49 9.41
N LYS A 34 -7.93 3.23 8.29
CA LYS A 34 -7.31 2.77 7.04
C LYS A 34 -6.27 3.74 6.50
N LYS A 35 -6.57 5.05 6.49
CA LYS A 35 -5.61 6.08 6.06
C LYS A 35 -4.38 6.14 6.97
N ARG A 36 -4.57 6.06 8.29
CA ARG A 36 -3.46 6.03 9.25
C ARG A 36 -2.57 4.80 9.06
N ALA A 37 -3.17 3.64 8.82
CA ALA A 37 -2.42 2.41 8.51
C ALA A 37 -1.64 2.54 7.20
N ALA A 38 -2.22 3.15 6.16
CA ALA A 38 -1.54 3.41 4.90
C ALA A 38 -0.32 4.34 5.06
N ILE A 39 -0.44 5.42 5.85
CA ILE A 39 0.67 6.33 6.15
C ILE A 39 1.77 5.60 6.94
N ALA A 40 1.40 4.81 7.96
CA ALA A 40 2.36 4.06 8.75
C ALA A 40 3.14 3.05 7.90
N ALA A 41 2.44 2.31 7.03
CA ALA A 41 3.07 1.38 6.10
C ALA A 41 3.96 2.10 5.08
N HIS A 42 3.55 3.27 4.57
CA HIS A 42 4.37 4.05 3.66
C HIS A 42 5.68 4.49 4.33
N ASN A 43 5.60 5.02 5.56
CA ASN A 43 6.78 5.43 6.31
C ASN A 43 7.72 4.25 6.60
N ALA A 44 7.18 3.09 6.94
CA ALA A 44 7.97 1.87 7.15
C ALA A 44 8.69 1.44 5.86
N ASN A 45 8.00 1.49 4.71
CA ASN A 45 8.62 1.19 3.41
C ASN A 45 9.75 2.16 3.07
N VAL A 46 9.55 3.47 3.30
CA VAL A 46 10.59 4.48 3.08
C VAL A 46 11.81 4.20 3.97
N GLN A 47 11.60 3.94 5.26
CA GLN A 47 12.70 3.60 6.18
C GLN A 47 13.45 2.34 5.75
N MET A 48 12.74 1.31 5.31
CA MET A 48 13.33 0.07 4.80
C MET A 48 14.21 0.34 3.57
N LEU A 49 13.69 1.10 2.60
CA LEU A 49 14.43 1.46 1.37
C LEU A 49 15.63 2.36 1.66
N THR A 50 15.48 3.33 2.57
CA THR A 50 16.60 4.17 3.02
C THR A 50 17.68 3.33 3.72
N GLY A 51 17.29 2.35 4.55
CA GLY A 51 18.24 1.43 5.17
C GLY A 51 19.01 0.59 4.15
N ALA A 52 18.29 0.04 3.17
CA ALA A 52 18.90 -0.69 2.05
C ALA A 52 19.87 0.20 1.23
N ALA A 53 19.47 1.44 0.95
CA ALA A 53 20.29 2.39 0.22
C ALA A 53 21.54 2.81 1.01
N ASN A 54 21.46 2.97 2.34
CA ASN A 54 22.63 3.22 3.19
C ASN A 54 23.65 2.08 3.11
N MET A 55 23.16 0.83 3.06
CA MET A 55 24.04 -0.33 2.89
C MET A 55 24.73 -0.31 1.52
N ALA A 56 24.00 0.04 0.46
CA ALA A 56 24.58 0.20 -0.88
C ALA A 56 25.63 1.32 -0.96
N VAL A 57 25.37 2.47 -0.33
CA VAL A 57 26.37 3.55 -0.22
C VAL A 57 27.62 3.08 0.52
N SER A 58 27.45 2.28 1.58
CA SER A 58 28.57 1.72 2.35
C SER A 58 29.41 0.74 1.52
N ASP A 59 28.79 0.04 0.56
CA ASP A 59 29.47 -0.78 -0.44
C ASP A 59 30.07 0.03 -1.61
N GLY A 60 29.96 1.36 -1.57
CA GLY A 60 30.47 2.27 -2.60
C GLY A 60 29.56 2.47 -3.81
N LYS A 61 28.31 1.99 -3.77
CA LYS A 61 27.33 2.24 -4.85
C LYS A 61 26.74 3.65 -4.68
N VAL A 62 27.17 4.55 -5.56
CA VAL A 62 26.68 5.94 -5.68
C VAL A 62 26.24 6.23 -7.10
N ASN A 63 25.45 7.29 -7.32
CA ASN A 63 24.86 7.64 -8.61
C ASN A 63 24.02 6.50 -9.23
N VAL A 64 23.15 5.90 -8.41
CA VAL A 64 22.26 4.80 -8.82
C VAL A 64 20.80 5.15 -8.53
N THR A 65 19.92 4.66 -9.40
CA THR A 65 18.48 4.77 -9.25
C THR A 65 17.87 3.38 -9.19
N TRP A 66 17.09 3.12 -8.15
CA TRP A 66 16.34 1.87 -7.99
C TRP A 66 14.85 2.15 -8.19
N THR A 67 14.25 1.39 -9.08
CA THR A 67 12.82 1.49 -9.44
C THR A 67 12.06 0.20 -9.16
N LYS A 68 12.80 -0.91 -9.03
CA LYS A 68 12.28 -2.27 -8.90
C LYS A 68 13.24 -3.16 -8.10
N GLU A 69 12.77 -4.36 -7.78
CA GLU A 69 13.48 -5.34 -6.97
C GLU A 69 14.85 -5.71 -7.55
N GLU A 70 14.94 -5.84 -8.86
CA GLU A 70 16.17 -6.25 -9.54
C GLU A 70 17.31 -5.24 -9.35
N ASP A 71 16.99 -3.95 -9.23
CA ASP A 71 17.98 -2.88 -9.06
C ASP A 71 18.63 -2.92 -7.67
N ALA A 72 17.93 -3.50 -6.69
CA ALA A 72 18.29 -3.52 -5.28
C ALA A 72 18.34 -4.94 -4.68
N LYS A 73 18.44 -5.98 -5.52
CA LYS A 73 18.32 -7.40 -5.11
C LYS A 73 19.31 -7.82 -4.01
N ASP A 74 20.47 -7.17 -3.95
CA ASP A 74 21.48 -7.43 -2.91
C ASP A 74 21.11 -6.81 -1.55
N TYR A 75 20.16 -5.87 -1.52
CA TYR A 75 19.84 -5.02 -0.37
C TYR A 75 18.40 -5.16 0.12
N VAL A 76 17.48 -5.62 -0.72
CA VAL A 76 16.07 -5.85 -0.37
C VAL A 76 15.61 -7.24 -0.80
N GLU A 77 14.92 -7.94 0.08
CA GLU A 77 14.32 -9.24 -0.22
C GLU A 77 13.09 -9.13 -1.12
N LYS A 78 12.33 -8.02 -0.98
CA LYS A 78 11.11 -7.77 -1.75
C LYS A 78 10.90 -6.28 -1.94
N TRP A 79 10.56 -5.88 -3.16
CA TRP A 79 10.22 -4.48 -3.43
C TRP A 79 8.88 -4.09 -2.79
N PRO A 80 8.84 -3.03 -1.96
CA PRO A 80 7.61 -2.61 -1.30
C PRO A 80 6.63 -2.01 -2.29
N GLN A 81 5.34 -2.17 -2.01
CA GLN A 81 4.24 -1.57 -2.77
C GLN A 81 3.67 -0.39 -2.00
N VAL A 82 3.25 0.65 -2.71
CA VAL A 82 2.59 1.80 -2.09
C VAL A 82 1.26 1.34 -1.47
N PRO A 83 1.02 1.60 -0.16
CA PRO A 83 -0.20 1.16 0.50
C PRO A 83 -1.46 1.77 -0.10
N LYS A 84 -2.48 0.94 -0.35
CA LYS A 84 -3.78 1.39 -0.87
C LYS A 84 -4.44 2.40 0.08
N GLY A 85 -4.94 3.50 -0.45
CA GLY A 85 -5.56 4.57 0.35
C GLY A 85 -4.58 5.59 0.92
N PHE A 86 -3.31 5.54 0.50
CA PHE A 86 -2.34 6.62 0.70
C PHE A 86 -2.56 7.79 -0.28
N GLY A 87 -3.34 7.60 -1.35
CA GLY A 87 -3.65 8.64 -2.35
C GLY A 87 -2.69 8.65 -3.55
N HIS A 88 -1.78 7.67 -3.62
CA HIS A 88 -0.77 7.49 -4.66
C HIS A 88 -0.91 6.10 -5.30
N ASP A 89 -2.15 5.68 -5.53
CA ASP A 89 -2.43 4.36 -6.10
C ASP A 89 -1.86 4.30 -7.54
N GLY A 90 -1.11 3.25 -7.86
CA GLY A 90 -0.44 3.09 -9.16
C GLY A 90 0.92 3.79 -9.29
N GLN A 91 1.47 4.29 -8.18
CA GLN A 91 2.87 4.75 -8.10
C GLN A 91 3.77 3.67 -7.48
N SER A 92 5.06 3.72 -7.81
CA SER A 92 6.10 2.90 -7.18
C SER A 92 7.10 3.80 -6.48
N TYR A 93 7.81 3.22 -5.52
CA TYR A 93 8.97 3.87 -4.93
C TYR A 93 10.09 3.97 -5.97
N VAL A 94 10.79 5.09 -5.94
CA VAL A 94 12.06 5.31 -6.64
C VAL A 94 13.07 5.78 -5.61
N VAL A 95 14.19 5.08 -5.54
CA VAL A 95 15.30 5.42 -4.65
C VAL A 95 16.43 5.97 -5.50
N ASN A 96 16.84 7.22 -5.27
CA ASN A 96 18.01 7.80 -5.90
C ASN A 96 19.12 7.98 -4.87
N ILE A 97 20.30 7.51 -5.21
CA ILE A 97 21.54 7.70 -4.45
C ILE A 97 22.43 8.60 -5.30
N ASP A 98 22.69 9.82 -4.84
CA ASP A 98 23.54 10.76 -5.58
C ASP A 98 25.04 10.43 -5.47
N GLU A 99 25.88 11.19 -6.19
CA GLU A 99 27.35 11.05 -6.18
C GLU A 99 27.97 11.29 -4.79
N ASN A 100 27.26 12.00 -3.89
CA ASN A 100 27.70 12.30 -2.54
C ASN A 100 27.16 11.30 -1.51
N GLY A 101 26.46 10.25 -1.95
CA GLY A 101 25.81 9.27 -1.09
C GLY A 101 24.52 9.76 -0.42
N LYS A 102 23.96 10.90 -0.85
CA LYS A 102 22.66 11.37 -0.38
C LYS A 102 21.56 10.49 -0.98
N ILE A 103 20.73 9.95 -0.11
CA ILE A 103 19.62 9.06 -0.47
C ILE A 103 18.33 9.87 -0.50
N THR A 104 17.55 9.71 -1.56
CA THR A 104 16.20 10.25 -1.69
C THR A 104 15.26 9.12 -2.09
N VAL A 105 14.09 9.05 -1.44
CA VAL A 105 13.05 8.07 -1.73
C VAL A 105 11.80 8.85 -2.10
N GLU A 106 11.36 8.70 -3.34
CA GLU A 106 10.21 9.40 -3.89
C GLU A 106 9.19 8.42 -4.46
N LEU A 107 7.97 8.89 -4.71
CA LEU A 107 6.97 8.15 -5.43
C LEU A 107 6.92 8.66 -6.87
N ALA A 108 7.14 7.77 -7.84
CA ALA A 108 6.99 8.08 -9.24
C ALA A 108 5.83 7.29 -9.85
N ALA A 109 5.22 7.84 -10.91
CA ALA A 109 4.30 7.08 -11.73
C ALA A 109 4.99 5.81 -12.21
N VAL A 110 4.31 4.67 -12.10
CA VAL A 110 4.83 3.42 -12.65
C VAL A 110 4.88 3.60 -14.17
N ASP A 111 6.07 3.62 -14.77
CA ASP A 111 6.21 3.40 -16.19
C ASP A 111 5.83 1.94 -16.46
N ILE A 112 4.57 1.71 -16.85
CA ILE A 112 3.98 0.39 -17.12
C ILE A 112 4.55 -0.22 -18.42
N LYS A 113 5.86 -0.19 -18.64
CA LYS A 113 6.48 -0.88 -19.78
C LYS A 113 7.04 -2.26 -19.41
N ASP A 114 7.32 -2.52 -18.12
CA ASP A 114 8.02 -3.75 -17.72
C ASP A 114 7.18 -4.75 -16.88
N ASP A 115 6.03 -4.40 -16.30
CA ASP A 115 5.23 -5.34 -15.46
C ASP A 115 4.09 -6.06 -16.22
N ILE A 116 3.74 -5.63 -17.44
CA ILE A 116 2.64 -6.27 -18.20
C ILE A 116 3.04 -7.60 -18.85
N THR A 117 4.34 -7.87 -19.04
CA THR A 117 4.81 -9.08 -19.72
C THR A 117 4.97 -10.32 -18.83
N LYS A 118 4.84 -10.20 -17.50
CA LYS A 118 5.01 -11.35 -16.57
C LYS A 118 3.71 -11.97 -16.03
N LYS A 119 2.53 -11.35 -16.24
CA LYS A 119 1.26 -11.86 -15.67
C LYS A 119 0.39 -12.70 -16.61
N GLU A 120 0.75 -12.87 -17.87
CA GLU A 120 -0.04 -13.70 -18.81
C GLU A 120 0.44 -15.15 -18.99
N ASN A 121 1.49 -15.59 -18.29
CA ASN A 121 1.91 -17.01 -18.32
C ASN A 121 1.87 -17.64 -16.93
N LYS A 122 0.65 -17.89 -16.43
CA LYS A 122 0.39 -19.01 -15.52
C LYS A 122 -1.06 -19.48 -15.60
#